data_AF-B0N3T3-F1
#
_entry.id   AF-B0N3T3-F1
#
_cell.length_a   1.000
_cell.length_b   1.000
_cell.length_c   1.000
_cell.angle_alpha   90.00
_cell.angle_beta   90.00
_cell.angle_gamma   90.00
#
_symmetry.space_group_name_H-M   'P 1'
#
loop_
_entity.id
_entity.type
_entity.pdbx_description
1 polymer ?
#
loop_
_entity_poly.entity_id
_entity_poly.type
_entity_poly.pdbx_seq_one_letter_code
_entity_poly.pdbx_strand_id
1 'polypeptide(L)'
;MNEINKIYQAHMSHELKLVVDPNHAVLNKDKVEAKVLAFLCELGKVGEEAKVFSFWDNSSANNKEILNYYTDALHMLMSIGFELHVDKLKNYQEINNSNNIANQLIKVYQSALKVNETYSFEAFQNCIDDYFTLGFKIGLDFDTILANYSSQKD
;
A
#
# COMPACT_ATOMS: atom_id res chain seq x y z
N MET A 1 -15.03 9.90 10.24
CA MET A 1 -14.39 8.60 9.97
C MET A 1 -13.28 8.84 8.96
N ASN A 2 -12.05 8.47 9.29
CA ASN A 2 -10.86 8.55 8.42
C ASN A 2 -11.16 8.03 7.01
N GLU A 3 -10.78 8.76 5.97
CA GLU A 3 -11.02 8.38 4.56
C GLU A 3 -10.26 7.12 4.16
N ILE A 4 -9.00 6.97 4.60
CA ILE A 4 -8.25 5.72 4.40
C ILE A 4 -8.95 4.55 5.07
N ASN A 5 -9.47 4.76 6.28
CA ASN A 5 -10.21 3.71 6.95
C ASN A 5 -11.49 3.34 6.17
N LYS A 6 -12.16 4.27 5.47
CA LYS A 6 -13.31 3.92 4.62
C LYS A 6 -12.88 3.00 3.47
N ILE A 7 -11.77 3.31 2.80
CA ILE A 7 -11.17 2.44 1.76
C ILE A 7 -10.93 1.05 2.34
N TYR A 8 -10.24 1.01 3.49
CA TYR A 8 -9.84 -0.24 4.11
C TYR A 8 -11.04 -1.09 4.53
N GLN A 9 -12.07 -0.50 5.14
CA GLN A 9 -13.31 -1.23 5.46
C GLN A 9 -14.00 -1.78 4.21
N ALA A 10 -13.97 -1.02 3.10
CA ALA A 10 -14.53 -1.48 1.83
C ALA A 10 -13.71 -2.64 1.23
N HIS A 11 -12.39 -2.63 1.38
CA HIS A 11 -11.49 -3.72 0.99
C HIS A 11 -11.73 -4.98 1.84
N MET A 12 -11.73 -4.84 3.17
CA MET A 12 -12.02 -5.94 4.10
C MET A 12 -13.36 -6.60 3.81
N SER A 13 -14.39 -5.80 3.53
CA SER A 13 -15.73 -6.30 3.20
C SER A 13 -15.75 -7.12 1.91
N HIS A 14 -14.84 -6.86 0.97
CA HIS A 14 -14.69 -7.64 -0.25
C HIS A 14 -13.94 -8.95 0.04
N GLU A 15 -12.79 -8.86 0.71
CA GLU A 15 -12.00 -10.03 1.13
C GLU A 15 -12.83 -11.03 1.95
N LEU A 16 -13.60 -10.55 2.94
CA LEU A 16 -14.50 -11.39 3.75
C LEU A 16 -15.50 -12.20 2.93
N LYS A 17 -15.91 -11.73 1.75
CA LYS A 17 -16.81 -12.48 0.85
C LYS A 17 -16.08 -13.60 0.11
N LEU A 18 -14.78 -13.46 -0.09
CA LEU A 18 -13.92 -14.43 -0.77
C LEU A 18 -13.36 -15.48 0.20
N VAL A 19 -13.26 -15.15 1.49
CA VAL A 19 -12.82 -16.10 2.52
C VAL A 19 -13.86 -17.21 2.70
N VAL A 20 -13.49 -18.42 2.28
CA VAL A 20 -14.26 -19.65 2.49
C VAL A 20 -13.77 -20.46 3.69
N ASP A 21 -12.64 -20.06 4.29
CA ASP A 21 -11.99 -20.78 5.38
C ASP A 21 -12.58 -20.39 6.75
N PRO A 22 -13.23 -21.32 7.48
CA PRO A 22 -13.79 -21.05 8.80
C PRO A 22 -12.73 -20.74 9.87
N ASN A 23 -11.45 -21.05 9.64
CA ASN A 23 -10.34 -20.78 10.56
C ASN A 23 -9.65 -19.42 10.30
N HIS A 24 -10.18 -18.59 9.41
CA HIS A 24 -9.63 -17.27 9.10
C HIS A 24 -9.47 -16.34 10.33
N ALA A 25 -10.15 -16.62 11.44
CA ALA A 25 -10.00 -15.84 12.67
C ALA A 25 -8.61 -15.96 13.34
N VAL A 26 -7.76 -16.88 12.87
CA VAL A 26 -6.38 -17.05 13.38
C VAL A 26 -5.38 -16.46 12.39
N LEU A 27 -4.50 -15.60 12.89
CA LEU A 27 -3.40 -15.01 12.12
C LEU A 27 -2.59 -16.10 11.40
N ASN A 28 -2.53 -16.00 10.07
CA ASN A 28 -1.72 -16.89 9.24
C ASN A 28 -0.46 -16.15 8.75
N LYS A 29 0.67 -16.41 9.41
CA LYS A 29 1.95 -15.74 9.13
C LYS A 29 2.46 -16.02 7.71
N ASP A 30 2.24 -17.21 7.18
CA ASP A 30 2.66 -17.58 5.81
C ASP A 30 1.87 -16.76 4.78
N LYS A 31 0.58 -16.50 5.03
CA LYS A 31 -0.23 -15.61 4.19
C LYS A 31 0.21 -14.15 4.31
N VAL A 32 0.58 -13.68 5.51
CA VAL A 32 1.14 -12.33 5.67
C VAL A 32 2.42 -12.19 4.85
N GLU A 33 3.33 -13.16 4.94
CA GLU A 33 4.58 -13.15 4.18
C GLU A 33 4.33 -13.12 2.66
N ALA A 34 3.43 -13.97 2.16
CA ALA A 34 3.07 -13.99 0.74
C ALA A 34 2.46 -12.65 0.27
N LYS A 35 1.60 -12.04 1.10
CA LYS A 35 0.98 -10.74 0.79
C LYS A 35 1.98 -9.58 0.87
N VAL A 36 2.92 -9.62 1.82
CA VAL A 36 4.05 -8.68 1.86
C VAL A 36 4.87 -8.78 0.58
N LEU A 37 5.22 -10.00 0.14
CA LEU A 37 5.94 -10.18 -1.12
C LEU A 37 5.17 -9.63 -2.33
N ALA A 38 3.87 -9.90 -2.42
CA ALA A 38 3.01 -9.36 -3.48
C ALA A 38 3.00 -7.82 -3.47
N PHE A 39 2.88 -7.20 -2.29
CA PHE A 39 2.99 -5.76 -2.14
C PHE A 39 4.34 -5.21 -2.61
N LEU A 40 5.45 -5.86 -2.25
CA LEU A 40 6.79 -5.43 -2.67
C LEU A 40 6.98 -5.52 -4.20
N CYS A 41 6.36 -6.50 -4.86
CA CYS A 41 6.35 -6.63 -6.31
C CYS A 41 5.57 -5.48 -6.98
N GLU A 42 4.36 -5.16 -6.51
CA GLU A 42 3.58 -4.04 -7.04
C GLU A 42 4.23 -2.69 -6.77
N LEU A 43 4.81 -2.51 -5.57
CA LEU A 43 5.59 -1.32 -5.23
C LEU A 43 6.79 -1.11 -6.15
N GLY A 44 7.40 -2.20 -6.64
CA GLY A 44 8.47 -2.15 -7.64
C GLY A 44 8.01 -1.52 -8.95
N LYS A 45 6.80 -1.89 -9.43
CA LYS A 45 6.20 -1.31 -10.63
C LYS A 45 5.90 0.18 -10.46
N VAL A 46 5.46 0.60 -9.28
CA VAL A 46 5.30 2.04 -8.95
C VAL A 46 6.62 2.78 -9.10
N GLY A 47 7.70 2.24 -8.54
CA GLY A 47 9.02 2.86 -8.64
C GLY A 47 9.58 2.90 -10.07
N GLU A 48 9.29 1.88 -10.87
CA GLU A 48 9.66 1.81 -12.28
C GLU A 48 8.91 2.85 -13.11
N GLU A 49 7.58 2.86 -13.04
CA GLU A 49 6.73 3.76 -13.82
C GLU A 49 6.93 5.23 -13.41
N ALA A 50 7.11 5.49 -12.11
CA ALA A 50 7.46 6.83 -11.60
C ALA A 50 8.93 7.19 -11.83
N LYS A 51 9.72 6.32 -12.48
CA LYS A 51 11.13 6.53 -12.86
C LYS A 51 12.04 6.87 -11.68
N VAL A 52 11.72 6.35 -10.49
CA VAL A 52 12.44 6.61 -9.24
C VAL A 52 13.89 6.11 -9.32
N PHE A 53 14.11 5.01 -10.05
CA PHE A 53 15.41 4.39 -10.27
C PHE A 53 15.74 4.21 -11.77
N SER A 54 15.14 5.02 -12.65
CA SER A 54 15.51 5.02 -14.07
C SER A 54 16.89 5.69 -14.25
N PHE A 55 17.84 4.97 -14.86
CA PHE A 55 19.15 5.51 -15.21
C PHE A 55 19.39 5.66 -16.73
N TRP A 56 18.51 5.08 -17.56
CA TRP A 56 18.68 4.99 -19.01
C TRP A 56 17.43 5.40 -19.81
N ASP A 57 16.30 5.65 -19.16
CA ASP A 57 15.05 6.03 -19.82
C ASP A 57 14.70 7.50 -19.53
N ASN A 58 14.71 8.30 -20.59
CA ASN A 58 14.43 9.74 -20.59
C ASN A 58 12.97 10.09 -20.98
N SER A 59 12.11 9.09 -21.22
CA SER A 59 10.70 9.37 -21.52
C SER A 59 9.99 10.00 -20.30
N SER A 60 8.90 10.72 -20.52
CA SER A 60 8.08 11.26 -19.43
C SER A 60 7.30 10.14 -18.75
N ALA A 61 7.18 10.17 -17.43
CA ALA A 61 6.38 9.21 -16.69
C ALA A 61 4.89 9.38 -17.01
N ASN A 62 4.15 8.27 -17.10
CA ASN A 62 2.72 8.31 -17.40
C ASN A 62 1.91 8.34 -16.11
N ASN A 63 1.43 9.53 -15.71
CA ASN A 63 0.69 9.73 -14.47
C ASN A 63 -0.51 8.78 -14.30
N LYS A 64 -1.16 8.35 -15.39
CA LYS A 64 -2.26 7.39 -15.33
C LYS A 64 -1.76 5.99 -15.00
N GLU A 65 -0.65 5.55 -15.57
CA GLU A 65 -0.05 4.24 -15.28
C GLU A 65 0.54 4.22 -13.87
N ILE A 66 1.21 5.31 -13.43
CA ILE A 66 1.65 5.47 -12.03
C ILE A 66 0.46 5.28 -11.08
N LEU A 67 -0.65 5.97 -11.33
CA LEU A 67 -1.83 5.89 -10.49
C LEU A 67 -2.41 4.47 -10.44
N ASN A 68 -2.43 3.75 -11.56
CA ASN A 68 -2.89 2.36 -11.62
C ASN A 68 -1.99 1.43 -10.79
N TYR A 69 -0.68 1.42 -11.03
CA TYR A 69 0.25 0.59 -10.27
C TYR A 69 0.27 0.97 -8.78
N TYR A 70 0.11 2.26 -8.47
CA TYR A 70 -0.04 2.71 -7.10
C TYR A 70 -1.31 2.11 -6.50
N THR A 71 -2.44 2.20 -7.18
CA THR A 71 -3.70 1.61 -6.68
C THR A 71 -3.60 0.10 -6.49
N ASP A 72 -2.95 -0.62 -7.40
CA ASP A 72 -2.70 -2.07 -7.29
C ASP A 72 -1.83 -2.42 -6.07
N ALA A 73 -0.76 -1.65 -5.84
CA ALA A 73 0.05 -1.78 -4.63
C ALA A 73 -0.76 -1.46 -3.36
N LEU A 74 -1.64 -0.46 -3.40
CA LEU A 74 -2.54 -0.14 -2.29
C LEU A 74 -3.51 -1.29 -1.99
N HIS A 75 -4.04 -1.98 -3.01
CA HIS A 75 -4.84 -3.19 -2.80
C HIS A 75 -4.03 -4.27 -2.07
N MET A 76 -2.80 -4.55 -2.50
CA MET A 76 -1.94 -5.52 -1.82
C MET A 76 -1.62 -5.11 -0.38
N LEU A 77 -1.37 -3.82 -0.14
CA LEU A 77 -1.12 -3.31 1.21
C LEU A 77 -2.35 -3.47 2.13
N MET A 78 -3.56 -3.20 1.62
CA MET A 78 -4.79 -3.41 2.39
C MET A 78 -5.03 -4.90 2.69
N SER A 79 -4.67 -5.80 1.78
CA SER A 79 -4.80 -7.25 1.98
C SER A 79 -3.91 -7.76 3.14
N ILE A 80 -2.75 -7.12 3.38
CA ILE A 80 -1.87 -7.40 4.51
C ILE A 80 -2.57 -7.04 5.82
N GLY A 81 -3.16 -5.83 5.90
CA GLY A 81 -3.90 -5.41 7.09
C GLY A 81 -5.05 -6.36 7.43
N PHE A 82 -5.77 -6.84 6.41
CA PHE A 82 -6.82 -7.84 6.58
C PHE A 82 -6.30 -9.15 7.20
N GLU A 83 -5.15 -9.65 6.73
CA GLU A 83 -4.52 -10.85 7.28
C GLU A 83 -4.00 -10.64 8.71
N LEU A 84 -3.55 -9.43 9.03
CA LEU A 84 -3.14 -9.02 10.38
C LEU A 84 -4.33 -8.78 11.34
N HIS A 85 -5.57 -8.92 10.84
CA HIS A 85 -6.80 -8.63 11.58
C HIS A 85 -6.84 -7.21 12.16
N VAL A 86 -6.39 -6.24 11.38
CA VAL A 86 -6.48 -4.83 11.76
C VAL A 86 -7.94 -4.39 11.69
N ASP A 87 -8.51 -3.97 12.82
CA ASP A 87 -9.90 -3.53 12.84
C ASP A 87 -10.08 -2.16 12.17
N LYS A 88 -9.11 -1.26 12.37
CA LYS A 88 -9.24 0.14 11.98
C LYS A 88 -7.88 0.78 11.74
N LEU A 89 -7.78 1.49 10.62
CA LEU A 89 -6.63 2.34 10.31
C LEU A 89 -6.78 3.74 10.93
N LYS A 90 -5.66 4.25 11.44
CA LYS A 90 -5.54 5.68 11.79
C LYS A 90 -5.43 6.50 10.51
N ASN A 91 -5.75 7.81 10.59
CA ASN A 91 -5.46 8.72 9.47
C ASN A 91 -3.99 8.58 9.11
N TYR A 92 -3.66 8.65 7.82
CA TYR A 92 -2.27 8.84 7.47
C TYR A 92 -1.79 10.14 8.10
N GLN A 93 -0.55 10.11 8.58
CA GLN A 93 0.16 11.33 8.91
C GLN A 93 1.10 11.62 7.76
N GLU A 94 0.91 12.76 7.09
CA GLU A 94 1.91 13.21 6.13
C GLU A 94 3.21 13.45 6.90
N ILE A 95 4.20 12.59 6.65
CA ILE A 95 5.49 12.73 7.28
C ILE A 95 6.24 13.79 6.48
N ASN A 96 6.23 15.02 6.99
CA ASN A 96 6.99 16.11 6.40
C ASN A 96 8.49 15.84 6.60
N ASN A 97 9.06 15.09 5.67
CA ASN A 97 10.48 14.70 5.65
C ASN A 97 11.17 15.27 4.41
N SER A 98 12.45 15.58 4.54
CA SER A 98 13.29 16.06 3.45
C SER A 98 13.81 14.93 2.55
N ASN A 99 13.24 13.72 2.62
CA ASN A 99 13.71 12.61 1.81
C ASN A 99 13.36 12.83 0.33
N ASN A 100 14.28 12.46 -0.55
CA ASN A 100 13.97 12.32 -1.97
C ASN A 100 13.07 11.10 -2.21
N ILE A 101 12.53 10.98 -3.42
CA ILE A 101 11.57 9.92 -3.79
C ILE A 101 12.22 8.53 -3.63
N ALA A 102 13.47 8.36 -4.03
CA ALA A 102 14.20 7.09 -3.91
C ALA A 102 14.34 6.62 -2.46
N ASN A 103 14.73 7.53 -1.55
CA ASN A 103 14.81 7.24 -0.12
C ASN A 103 13.43 6.93 0.47
N GLN A 104 12.37 7.61 0.01
CA GLN A 104 11.01 7.31 0.45
C GLN A 104 10.59 5.90 -0.02
N LEU A 105 10.87 5.53 -1.27
CA LEU A 105 10.59 4.19 -1.79
C LEU A 105 11.29 3.12 -0.95
N ILE A 106 12.60 3.29 -0.69
CA ILE A 106 13.38 2.38 0.19
C ILE A 106 12.74 2.28 1.57
N LYS A 107 12.26 3.40 2.13
CA LYS A 107 11.60 3.41 3.43
C LYS A 107 10.30 2.60 3.42
N VAL A 108 9.49 2.66 2.36
CA VAL A 108 8.30 1.80 2.21
C VAL A 108 8.71 0.32 2.20
N TYR A 109 9.75 -0.06 1.45
CA TYR A 109 10.29 -1.43 1.46
C TYR A 109 10.68 -1.87 2.89
N GLN A 110 11.41 -1.03 3.63
CA GLN A 110 11.82 -1.31 5.00
C GLN A 110 10.63 -1.48 5.96
N SER A 111 9.64 -0.59 5.87
CA SER A 111 8.43 -0.65 6.70
C SER A 111 7.59 -1.89 6.39
N ALA A 112 7.50 -2.31 5.12
CA ALA A 112 6.83 -3.55 4.73
C ALA A 112 7.55 -4.80 5.26
N LEU A 113 8.89 -4.84 5.16
CA LEU A 113 9.67 -5.92 5.76
C LEU A 113 9.53 -5.95 7.29
N LYS A 114 9.39 -4.77 7.93
CA LYS A 114 9.15 -4.67 9.37
C LYS A 114 7.80 -5.26 9.78
N VAL A 115 6.79 -5.18 8.92
CA VAL A 115 5.51 -5.88 9.11
C VAL A 115 5.74 -7.38 9.14
N ASN A 116 6.53 -7.92 8.20
CA ASN A 116 6.83 -9.35 8.17
C ASN A 116 7.64 -9.84 9.39
N GLU A 117 8.50 -8.98 9.96
CA GLU A 117 9.24 -9.32 11.18
C GLU A 117 8.37 -9.31 12.44
N THR A 118 7.41 -8.39 12.54
CA THR A 118 6.73 -8.07 13.81
C THR A 118 5.27 -8.51 13.85
N TYR A 119 4.62 -8.65 12.70
CA TYR A 119 3.17 -8.84 12.55
C TYR A 119 2.34 -7.84 13.37
N SER A 120 2.89 -6.65 13.59
CA SER A 120 2.31 -5.66 14.50
C SER A 120 1.52 -4.61 13.75
N PHE A 121 0.42 -4.15 14.38
CA PHE A 121 -0.37 -3.03 13.87
C PHE A 121 0.46 -1.75 13.74
N GLU A 122 1.40 -1.50 14.66
CA GLU A 122 2.26 -0.33 14.61
C GLU A 122 3.16 -0.33 13.37
N ALA A 123 3.82 -1.46 13.07
CA ALA A 123 4.62 -1.59 11.85
C ALA A 123 3.74 -1.40 10.60
N PHE A 124 2.53 -1.96 10.61
CA PHE A 124 1.60 -1.82 9.49
C PHE A 124 1.14 -0.38 9.28
N GLN A 125 0.79 0.34 10.36
CA GLN A 125 0.41 1.75 10.28
C GLN A 125 1.58 2.61 9.78
N ASN A 126 2.80 2.35 10.23
CA ASN A 126 3.99 3.06 9.73
C ASN A 126 4.20 2.79 8.23
N CYS A 127 3.96 1.56 7.77
CA CYS A 127 4.01 1.22 6.35
C CYS A 127 2.96 1.97 5.53
N ILE A 128 1.74 2.12 6.05
CA ILE A 128 0.68 2.93 5.44
C ILE A 128 1.12 4.40 5.33
N ASP A 129 1.63 4.98 6.42
CA ASP A 129 2.05 6.39 6.45
C ASP A 129 3.20 6.67 5.47
N ASP A 130 4.19 5.76 5.42
CA ASP A 130 5.30 5.85 4.47
C ASP A 130 4.85 5.68 3.01
N TYR A 131 3.87 4.82 2.76
CA TYR A 131 3.32 4.55 1.45
C TYR A 131 2.50 5.73 0.89
N PHE A 132 1.67 6.37 1.71
CA PHE A 132 0.98 7.60 1.30
C PHE A 132 1.96 8.76 1.10
N THR A 133 2.98 8.88 1.95
CA THR A 133 4.06 9.86 1.77
C THR A 133 4.78 9.66 0.42
N LEU A 134 4.99 8.41 -0.03
CA LEU A 134 5.52 8.14 -1.36
C LEU A 134 4.59 8.65 -2.47
N GLY A 135 3.28 8.37 -2.37
CA GLY A 135 2.26 8.81 -3.32
C GLY A 135 2.29 10.32 -3.55
N PHE A 136 2.33 11.11 -2.46
CA PHE A 136 2.41 12.57 -2.57
C PHE A 136 3.72 13.04 -3.22
N LYS A 137 4.85 12.38 -2.90
CA LYS A 137 6.15 12.73 -3.49
C LYS A 137 6.26 12.42 -4.98
N ILE A 138 5.51 11.44 -5.48
CA ILE A 138 5.43 11.14 -6.93
C ILE A 138 4.33 11.96 -7.64
N GLY A 139 3.70 12.90 -6.95
CA GLY A 139 2.74 13.86 -7.52
C GLY A 139 1.30 13.37 -7.57
N LEU A 140 0.94 12.29 -6.86
CA LEU A 140 -0.44 11.89 -6.68
C LEU A 140 -1.06 12.66 -5.52
N ASP A 141 -2.32 13.06 -5.67
CA ASP A 141 -3.13 13.58 -4.56
C ASP A 141 -4.08 12.51 -4.02
N PHE A 142 -4.55 12.75 -2.80
CA PHE A 142 -5.38 11.78 -2.08
C PHE A 142 -6.73 11.53 -2.76
N ASP A 143 -7.37 12.57 -3.31
CA ASP A 143 -8.68 12.46 -3.97
C ASP A 143 -8.57 11.62 -5.25
N THR A 144 -7.49 11.80 -6.01
CA THR A 144 -7.20 10.99 -7.21
C THR A 144 -6.97 9.53 -6.86
N ILE A 145 -6.23 9.24 -5.79
CA ILE A 145 -6.02 7.86 -5.30
C ILE A 145 -7.37 7.23 -4.90
N LEU A 146 -8.18 7.97 -4.14
CA LEU A 146 -9.51 7.49 -3.71
C LEU A 146 -10.43 7.18 -4.88
N ALA A 147 -10.47 8.08 -5.87
CA ALA A 147 -11.30 7.92 -7.05
C ALA A 147 -10.89 6.69 -7.85
N ASN A 148 -9.59 6.50 -8.08
CA ASN A 148 -9.08 5.36 -8.84
C ASN A 148 -9.37 4.03 -8.12
N TYR A 149 -9.07 3.96 -6.82
CA TYR A 149 -9.34 2.77 -5.99
C TYR A 149 -10.81 2.37 -6.00
N SER A 150 -11.72 3.34 -5.92
CA SER A 150 -13.16 3.09 -5.93
C SER A 150 -13.65 2.63 -7.31
N SER A 151 -12.99 3.08 -8.39
CA SER A 151 -13.36 2.77 -9.77
C SER A 151 -12.89 1.40 -10.25
N GLN A 152 -11.85 0.83 -9.62
CA GLN A 152 -11.36 -0.53 -9.93
C GLN A 152 -12.27 -1.64 -9.37
N LYS A 153 -13.47 -1.29 -8.87
CA LYS A 153 -14.52 -2.26 -8.57
C LYS A 153 -15.33 -2.56 -9.83
N ASP A 154 -14.80 -3.47 -10.65
CA ASP A 154 -15.53 -4.41 -11.51
C ASP A 154 -14.59 -5.55 -11.95
#